data_AF-A0A2M9TRW8-F1
#
_entry.id   AF-A0A2M9TRW8-F1
#
_cell.length_a   1.000
_cell.length_b   1.000
_cell.length_c   1.000
_cell.angle_alpha   90.00
_cell.angle_beta   90.00
_cell.angle_gamma   90.00
#
_symmetry.space_group_name_H-M   'P 1'
#
loop_
_entity.id
_entity.type
_entity.pdbx_description
1 polymer ?
#
loop_
_entity_poly.entity_id
_entity_poly.type
_entity_poly.pdbx_seq_one_letter_code
_entity_poly.pdbx_strand_id
1 'polypeptide(L)'
;MSENDRPPADPSKRAPEDGTAPERHSSASGDTENTAAQSGGADTKDTAANQPNPVIAKTPVITQKKNKNISWIWLVPVIAAIIGLSLLVRDYMQQGPVATVTFKTAEGLEIDKTQVRYKDVVVGTVSDITLTEDHNSVLVKVSFKQGVDFLLHEGARFWVVKPRLAASGVSGLGTLVSGAYIGVDIDDSQQNKGKYRDEFVGLEKPPELISGRPGKRFTITAPSLNSLDLGSPVLYRRLEVGQVINYNLSKDGKGVEVQIFIDAPYDRFVTENSRFWNASGVDLSLNAGGLNLKTQSLVSVLAGGISFGQLPLNNESPPPKPAPDGTRFVLNPSEDKALAKPDGLAFPIRMKFDKSVRGLQTGSAIDFKGILLGEVKDISMEFDIATKKTTVIVDGVIYENRLGAAIPAAQRANSNDEALHDVALKEFVTSGIRAQLRFANIFTGQLYVALDYFPEIAGKPPTPDVSKQPVLIATVPGSFDELQQQLNVIVEKLKNLPIDSIGHSLDDTLQSISKLARTLDTTMVPALTTTVRQAGRSLDGVNKTMGTVRGVVGDESPVMLQLNGMIKEMSRAAKSIRSLGDYLQAEPSSLIRGRSKDNIPFKESQ
;
A
#
# COMPACT_ATOMS: atom_id res chain seq x y z
N MET A 1 5.52 -34.94 36.42
CA MET A 1 4.15 -35.34 36.04
C MET A 1 4.22 -35.82 34.60
N SER A 2 4.33 -37.13 34.35
CA SER A 2 3.38 -38.22 34.63
C SER A 2 2.24 -38.25 33.61
N GLU A 3 1.79 -39.36 33.01
CA GLU A 3 2.29 -40.74 32.77
C GLU A 3 1.06 -41.63 32.50
N ASN A 4 1.13 -42.51 31.49
CA ASN A 4 0.24 -43.67 31.23
C ASN A 4 -1.30 -43.41 31.09
N ASP A 5 -2.08 -44.21 30.35
CA ASP A 5 -2.12 -45.68 30.45
C ASP A 5 -2.67 -46.48 29.24
N ARG A 6 -2.44 -47.80 29.30
CA ARG A 6 -2.91 -48.93 28.45
C ARG A 6 -2.93 -50.20 29.35
N PRO A 7 -3.51 -51.38 28.96
CA PRO A 7 -4.59 -51.70 28.01
C PRO A 7 -5.82 -52.33 28.75
N PRO A 8 -6.04 -53.65 29.05
CA PRO A 8 -5.66 -54.96 28.43
C PRO A 8 -6.84 -55.90 28.01
N ALA A 9 -6.73 -56.45 26.79
CA ALA A 9 -6.87 -57.86 26.36
C ALA A 9 -7.99 -58.86 26.84
N ASP A 10 -8.60 -59.53 25.83
CA ASP A 10 -8.88 -61.00 25.71
C ASP A 10 -10.11 -61.65 26.43
N PRO A 11 -10.42 -62.96 26.24
CA PRO A 11 -10.94 -63.67 25.03
C PRO A 11 -12.34 -64.30 25.22
N SER A 12 -12.96 -64.84 24.15
CA SER A 12 -13.85 -66.04 24.28
C SER A 12 -14.07 -66.84 22.98
N LYS A 13 -14.31 -68.16 23.16
CA LYS A 13 -14.55 -69.17 22.10
C LYS A 13 -16.05 -69.49 21.96
N ARG A 14 -16.52 -69.90 20.76
CA ARG A 14 -17.21 -71.20 20.48
C ARG A 14 -17.86 -71.25 19.08
N ALA A 15 -18.09 -72.48 18.61
CA ALA A 15 -18.94 -72.90 17.50
C ALA A 15 -19.87 -74.03 18.03
N PRO A 16 -20.68 -74.76 17.24
CA PRO A 16 -21.42 -74.49 15.99
C PRO A 16 -22.95 -74.79 16.18
N GLU A 17 -23.63 -75.40 15.19
CA GLU A 17 -25.03 -75.93 15.15
C GLU A 17 -26.18 -74.90 14.99
N ASP A 18 -27.41 -75.27 14.59
CA ASP A 18 -27.96 -76.22 13.58
C ASP A 18 -29.49 -75.98 13.52
N GLY A 19 -30.15 -76.20 12.38
CA GLY A 19 -31.61 -76.01 12.20
C GLY A 19 -32.12 -74.57 12.39
N THR A 20 -33.38 -74.22 12.11
CA THR A 20 -34.50 -75.02 11.58
C THR A 20 -35.40 -74.10 10.74
N ALA A 21 -36.05 -74.63 9.69
CA ALA A 21 -37.22 -73.98 9.07
C ALA A 21 -38.43 -73.99 10.06
N PRO A 22 -39.63 -73.39 9.80
CA PRO A 22 -40.40 -73.65 8.58
C PRO A 22 -41.45 -72.56 8.14
N GLU A 23 -42.24 -72.93 7.11
CA GLU A 23 -43.61 -72.45 6.80
C GLU A 23 -43.81 -71.04 6.18
N ARG A 24 -44.76 -70.81 5.24
CA ARG A 24 -45.51 -71.68 4.30
C ARG A 24 -46.29 -70.81 3.29
N HIS A 25 -47.03 -71.47 2.37
CA HIS A 25 -48.09 -70.95 1.49
C HIS A 25 -47.62 -70.09 0.31
N SER A 26 -48.20 -70.12 -0.89
CA SER A 26 -49.24 -70.89 -1.62
C SER A 26 -49.35 -70.13 -2.97
N SER A 27 -49.72 -70.63 -4.14
CA SER A 27 -50.42 -71.84 -4.60
C SER A 27 -49.92 -72.17 -6.04
N ALA A 28 -49.94 -73.42 -6.53
CA ALA A 28 -50.97 -73.99 -7.44
C ALA A 28 -51.23 -73.20 -8.75
N SER A 29 -51.38 -73.74 -9.96
CA SER A 29 -51.28 -75.09 -10.61
C SER A 29 -51.30 -74.83 -12.14
N GLY A 30 -51.09 -75.75 -13.09
CA GLY A 30 -50.76 -77.19 -13.12
C GLY A 30 -50.03 -77.48 -14.46
N ASP A 31 -49.35 -78.62 -14.63
CA ASP A 31 -49.90 -79.88 -15.17
C ASP A 31 -50.16 -79.80 -16.70
N THR A 32 -49.72 -80.72 -17.57
CA THR A 32 -49.43 -82.16 -17.41
C THR A 32 -48.31 -82.67 -18.34
N GLU A 33 -47.58 -83.71 -17.87
CA GLU A 33 -47.18 -84.96 -18.56
C GLU A 33 -46.69 -84.95 -20.03
N ASN A 34 -45.62 -85.68 -20.39
CA ASN A 34 -45.49 -87.13 -20.16
C ASN A 34 -44.03 -87.62 -20.05
N THR A 35 -43.87 -88.85 -19.54
CA THR A 35 -42.66 -89.41 -18.91
C THR A 35 -42.23 -90.75 -19.55
N ALA A 36 -41.04 -91.23 -19.18
CA ALA A 36 -40.54 -92.62 -19.27
C ALA A 36 -40.14 -93.14 -20.67
N ALA A 37 -39.19 -94.07 -20.82
CA ALA A 37 -38.23 -94.72 -19.89
C ALA A 37 -36.98 -95.13 -20.73
N GLN A 38 -35.72 -95.03 -20.26
CA GLN A 38 -35.01 -95.73 -19.16
C GLN A 38 -34.42 -97.10 -19.58
N SER A 39 -33.30 -97.49 -18.94
CA SER A 39 -32.44 -98.68 -19.18
C SER A 39 -31.31 -98.48 -20.21
N GLY A 40 -30.04 -98.89 -19.98
CA GLY A 40 -29.43 -99.50 -18.77
C GLY A 40 -28.20 -100.37 -19.09
N GLY A 41 -27.21 -100.41 -18.18
CA GLY A 41 -26.01 -101.29 -18.24
C GLY A 41 -24.84 -100.75 -19.12
N ALA A 42 -23.57 -100.65 -18.75
CA ALA A 42 -22.66 -101.25 -17.72
C ALA A 42 -21.59 -102.20 -18.31
N ASP A 43 -20.35 -101.96 -17.86
CA ASP A 43 -19.18 -102.85 -17.71
C ASP A 43 -18.48 -103.54 -18.91
N THR A 44 -17.33 -102.95 -19.24
CA THR A 44 -15.96 -103.52 -19.38
C THR A 44 -15.71 -105.01 -19.71
N LYS A 45 -14.73 -105.16 -20.64
CA LYS A 45 -13.49 -105.99 -20.60
C LYS A 45 -13.36 -107.29 -21.42
N ASP A 46 -12.10 -107.47 -21.83
CA ASP A 46 -11.33 -108.66 -22.20
C ASP A 46 -11.33 -109.29 -23.62
N THR A 47 -10.28 -108.93 -24.38
CA THR A 47 -9.08 -109.76 -24.69
C THR A 47 -9.17 -111.04 -25.57
N ALA A 48 -8.38 -111.01 -26.66
CA ALA A 48 -7.68 -112.10 -27.38
C ALA A 48 -8.40 -113.06 -28.38
N ALA A 49 -8.16 -112.80 -29.67
CA ALA A 49 -7.62 -113.68 -30.73
C ALA A 49 -7.94 -115.20 -30.81
N ASN A 50 -8.44 -115.67 -31.97
CA ASN A 50 -7.67 -116.55 -32.88
C ASN A 50 -8.19 -116.55 -34.35
N GLN A 51 -7.37 -117.05 -35.28
CA GLN A 51 -7.54 -117.16 -36.75
C GLN A 51 -8.30 -118.47 -37.17
N PRO A 52 -8.61 -118.80 -38.47
CA PRO A 52 -8.02 -118.30 -39.73
C PRO A 52 -8.94 -118.01 -40.94
N ASN A 53 -8.29 -117.59 -42.03
CA ASN A 53 -8.79 -117.06 -43.30
C ASN A 53 -9.18 -118.16 -44.33
N PRO A 54 -10.03 -117.85 -45.33
CA PRO A 54 -9.62 -118.14 -46.71
C PRO A 54 -9.78 -116.96 -47.69
N VAL A 55 -8.93 -116.96 -48.71
CA VAL A 55 -8.67 -115.82 -49.62
C VAL A 55 -9.67 -115.75 -50.78
N ILE A 56 -10.26 -114.56 -51.01
CA ILE A 56 -11.00 -114.23 -52.24
C ILE A 56 -10.54 -112.86 -52.79
N ALA A 57 -10.24 -112.83 -54.09
CA ALA A 57 -10.02 -111.71 -55.02
C ALA A 57 -9.66 -110.29 -54.48
N LYS A 58 -8.53 -109.75 -54.95
CA LYS A 58 -8.20 -108.31 -54.85
C LYS A 58 -9.23 -107.44 -55.57
N THR A 59 -10.06 -106.70 -54.82
CA THR A 59 -10.84 -105.57 -55.33
C THR A 59 -10.03 -104.26 -55.24
N PRO A 60 -10.26 -103.28 -56.14
CA PRO A 60 -9.52 -102.02 -56.12
C PRO A 60 -9.92 -101.15 -54.92
N VAL A 61 -8.93 -100.70 -54.14
CA VAL A 61 -9.13 -99.73 -53.06
C VAL A 61 -9.33 -98.34 -53.67
N ILE A 62 -10.57 -97.90 -53.80
CA ILE A 62 -10.90 -96.51 -54.14
C ILE A 62 -10.85 -95.68 -52.87
N THR A 63 -9.69 -95.08 -52.59
CA THR A 63 -9.55 -94.08 -51.53
C THR A 63 -10.24 -92.79 -51.98
N GLN A 64 -11.53 -92.62 -51.66
CA GLN A 64 -12.20 -91.34 -51.89
C GLN A 64 -11.57 -90.26 -51.00
N LYS A 65 -10.71 -89.43 -51.60
CA LYS A 65 -10.16 -88.23 -50.98
C LYS A 65 -11.31 -87.27 -50.71
N LYS A 66 -11.76 -87.22 -49.45
CA LYS A 66 -12.86 -86.37 -48.98
C LYS A 66 -12.43 -84.90 -49.00
N ASN A 67 -12.45 -84.29 -50.18
CA ASN A 67 -12.15 -82.88 -50.36
C ASN A 67 -13.16 -82.06 -49.56
N LYS A 68 -12.70 -81.44 -48.46
CA LYS A 68 -13.44 -80.38 -47.76
C LYS A 68 -13.45 -79.14 -48.65
N ASN A 69 -14.37 -79.11 -49.61
CA ASN A 69 -14.71 -77.90 -50.34
C ASN A 69 -15.42 -76.96 -49.37
N ILE A 70 -14.65 -76.15 -48.64
CA ILE A 70 -15.18 -75.03 -47.85
C ILE A 70 -15.91 -74.12 -48.84
N SER A 71 -17.23 -74.01 -48.67
CA SER A 71 -18.07 -73.27 -49.61
C SER A 71 -17.70 -71.78 -49.57
N TRP A 72 -17.47 -71.18 -50.73
CA TRP A 72 -17.11 -69.76 -50.90
C TRP A 72 -18.12 -68.81 -50.21
N ILE A 73 -19.35 -69.26 -50.02
CA ILE A 73 -20.41 -68.56 -49.28
C ILE A 73 -19.99 -68.21 -47.83
N TRP A 74 -19.10 -68.98 -47.19
CA TRP A 74 -18.59 -68.67 -45.85
C TRP A 74 -17.50 -67.57 -45.83
N LEU A 75 -17.03 -67.12 -47.00
CA LEU A 75 -16.07 -66.00 -47.10
C LEU A 75 -16.69 -64.67 -46.65
N VAL A 76 -17.97 -64.44 -46.93
CA VAL A 76 -18.66 -63.16 -46.63
C VAL A 76 -18.82 -62.94 -45.11
N PRO A 77 -19.30 -63.92 -44.30
CA PRO A 77 -19.30 -63.78 -42.84
C PRO A 77 -17.92 -63.57 -42.22
N VAL A 78 -16.88 -64.23 -42.75
CA VAL A 78 -15.51 -64.09 -42.25
C VAL A 78 -14.96 -62.69 -42.56
N ILE A 79 -15.17 -62.18 -43.77
CA ILE A 79 -14.77 -60.81 -44.13
C ILE A 79 -15.54 -59.79 -43.27
N ALA A 80 -16.84 -59.98 -43.07
CA ALA A 80 -17.63 -59.11 -42.18
C ALA A 80 -17.13 -59.15 -40.73
N ALA A 81 -16.77 -60.32 -40.21
CA ALA A 81 -16.18 -60.48 -38.88
C ALA A 81 -14.79 -59.82 -38.77
N ILE A 82 -13.94 -59.94 -39.80
CA ILE A 82 -12.64 -59.28 -39.85
C ILE A 82 -12.80 -57.75 -39.91
N ILE A 83 -13.76 -57.23 -40.68
CA ILE A 83 -14.06 -55.79 -40.73
C ILE A 83 -14.61 -55.32 -39.38
N GLY A 84 -15.54 -56.04 -38.77
CA GLY A 84 -16.06 -55.71 -37.44
C GLY A 84 -14.99 -55.73 -36.35
N LEU A 85 -14.13 -56.75 -36.34
CA LEU A 85 -12.98 -56.83 -35.45
C LEU A 85 -11.96 -55.71 -35.72
N SER A 86 -11.73 -55.37 -37.00
CA SER A 86 -10.85 -54.26 -37.38
C SER A 86 -11.41 -52.91 -36.94
N LEU A 87 -12.73 -52.69 -36.99
CA LEU A 87 -13.36 -51.48 -36.47
C LEU A 87 -13.29 -51.41 -34.95
N LEU A 88 -13.52 -52.52 -34.23
CA LEU A 88 -13.36 -52.60 -32.77
C LEU A 88 -11.92 -52.33 -32.32
N VAL A 89 -10.94 -52.97 -32.96
CA VAL A 89 -9.51 -52.74 -32.68
C VAL A 89 -9.11 -51.30 -33.02
N ARG A 90 -9.64 -50.74 -34.11
CA ARG A 90 -9.37 -49.36 -34.51
C ARG A 90 -9.96 -48.34 -33.54
N ASP A 91 -11.20 -48.55 -33.09
CA ASP A 91 -11.84 -47.69 -32.07
C ASP A 91 -11.05 -47.74 -30.76
N TYR A 92 -10.73 -48.95 -30.28
CA TYR A 92 -9.93 -49.15 -29.07
C TYR A 92 -8.51 -48.55 -29.17
N MET A 93 -7.87 -48.59 -30.34
CA MET A 93 -6.58 -47.94 -30.59
C MET A 93 -6.66 -46.43 -30.83
N GLN A 94 -7.87 -45.88 -31.03
CA GLN A 94 -8.10 -44.44 -31.22
C GLN A 94 -8.56 -43.73 -29.93
N GLN A 95 -9.03 -44.48 -28.94
CA GLN A 95 -9.22 -43.98 -27.58
C GLN A 95 -7.85 -43.69 -26.95
N GLY A 96 -7.64 -42.46 -26.49
CA GLY A 96 -6.42 -42.07 -25.76
C GLY A 96 -6.45 -42.57 -24.32
N PRO A 97 -5.36 -42.35 -23.56
CA PRO A 97 -5.28 -42.85 -22.19
C PRO A 97 -6.33 -42.20 -21.28
N VAL A 98 -6.74 -42.94 -20.24
CA VAL A 98 -7.66 -42.46 -19.21
C VAL A 98 -6.90 -42.35 -17.90
N ALA A 99 -7.10 -41.25 -17.16
CA ALA A 99 -6.56 -41.07 -15.83
C ALA A 99 -7.67 -40.67 -14.84
N THR A 100 -7.50 -41.07 -13.58
CA THR A 100 -8.39 -40.71 -12.46
C THR A 100 -7.72 -39.64 -11.62
N VAL A 101 -8.38 -38.51 -11.42
CA VAL A 101 -7.90 -37.40 -10.60
C VAL A 101 -8.84 -37.20 -9.41
N THR A 102 -8.31 -37.33 -8.21
CA THR A 102 -9.07 -37.18 -6.96
C THR A 102 -9.07 -35.73 -6.49
N PHE A 103 -10.25 -35.12 -6.40
CA PHE A 103 -10.46 -33.76 -5.86
C PHE A 103 -11.29 -33.82 -4.57
N LYS A 104 -11.35 -32.73 -3.79
CA LYS A 104 -12.25 -32.66 -2.63
C LYS A 104 -13.68 -32.31 -3.03
N THR A 105 -13.86 -31.60 -4.15
CA THR A 105 -15.17 -31.15 -4.64
C THR A 105 -15.32 -31.35 -6.14
N ALA A 106 -16.56 -31.62 -6.59
CA ALA A 106 -16.92 -31.63 -8.02
C ALA A 106 -17.38 -30.25 -8.53
N GLU A 107 -17.29 -29.20 -7.72
CA GLU A 107 -17.95 -27.92 -7.98
C GLU A 107 -17.42 -27.26 -9.28
N GLY A 108 -18.32 -27.10 -10.25
CA GLY A 108 -18.04 -26.52 -11.58
C GLY A 108 -17.54 -27.52 -12.62
N LEU A 109 -17.37 -28.81 -12.27
CA LEU A 109 -16.99 -29.87 -13.19
C LEU A 109 -18.25 -30.55 -13.76
N GLU A 110 -18.35 -30.66 -15.07
CA GLU A 110 -19.43 -31.31 -15.79
C GLU A 110 -18.89 -32.38 -16.74
N ILE A 111 -19.50 -33.56 -16.72
CA ILE A 111 -19.19 -34.69 -17.61
C ILE A 111 -19.38 -34.26 -19.08
N ASP A 112 -18.47 -34.71 -19.95
CA ASP A 112 -18.38 -34.43 -21.39
C ASP A 112 -18.23 -32.94 -21.79
N LYS A 113 -18.21 -32.02 -20.83
CA LYS A 113 -18.06 -30.57 -21.07
C LYS A 113 -16.77 -30.00 -20.49
N THR A 114 -16.38 -30.40 -19.28
CA THR A 114 -15.18 -29.88 -18.63
C THR A 114 -13.94 -30.37 -19.35
N GLN A 115 -13.23 -29.42 -19.94
CA GLN A 115 -12.00 -29.66 -20.68
C GLN A 115 -10.80 -29.77 -19.72
N VAL A 116 -9.81 -30.57 -20.12
CA VAL A 116 -8.49 -30.60 -19.49
C VAL A 116 -7.49 -29.92 -20.41
N ARG A 117 -6.73 -28.96 -19.88
CA ARG A 117 -5.87 -28.07 -20.66
C ARG A 117 -4.42 -28.07 -20.17
N TYR A 118 -3.49 -28.32 -21.10
CA TYR A 118 -2.06 -28.14 -20.90
C TYR A 118 -1.61 -26.91 -21.68
N LYS A 119 -1.01 -25.92 -21.01
CA LYS A 119 -0.58 -24.64 -21.64
C LYS A 119 -1.70 -24.03 -22.52
N ASP A 120 -2.92 -23.99 -21.97
CA ASP A 120 -4.20 -23.59 -22.60
C ASP A 120 -4.68 -24.39 -23.82
N VAL A 121 -3.96 -25.44 -24.24
CA VAL A 121 -4.39 -26.38 -25.29
C VAL A 121 -5.25 -27.50 -24.70
N VAL A 122 -6.41 -27.79 -25.30
CA VAL A 122 -7.32 -28.86 -24.85
C VAL A 122 -6.72 -30.23 -25.17
N VAL A 123 -6.31 -30.96 -24.12
CA VAL A 123 -5.66 -32.27 -24.18
C VAL A 123 -6.56 -33.44 -23.75
N GLY A 124 -7.68 -33.16 -23.08
CA GLY A 124 -8.67 -34.18 -22.68
C GLY A 124 -10.00 -33.57 -22.23
N THR A 125 -10.92 -34.43 -21.80
CA THR A 125 -12.26 -34.07 -21.31
C THR A 125 -12.62 -34.97 -20.12
N VAL A 126 -13.36 -34.45 -19.13
CA VAL A 126 -13.93 -35.24 -18.04
C VAL A 126 -14.98 -36.21 -18.58
N SER A 127 -14.79 -37.51 -18.36
CA SER A 127 -15.68 -38.59 -18.85
C SER A 127 -16.56 -39.20 -17.76
N ASP A 128 -16.20 -39.05 -16.48
CA ASP A 128 -16.97 -39.60 -15.36
C ASP A 128 -16.64 -38.83 -14.07
N ILE A 129 -17.62 -38.72 -13.16
CA ILE A 129 -17.48 -38.07 -11.85
C ILE A 129 -18.20 -38.95 -10.82
N THR A 130 -17.43 -39.57 -9.92
CA THR A 130 -17.94 -40.46 -8.87
C THR A 130 -17.43 -40.03 -7.50
N LEU A 131 -18.14 -40.42 -6.43
CA LEU A 131 -17.70 -40.18 -5.05
C LEU A 131 -16.83 -41.35 -4.57
N THR A 132 -15.83 -41.08 -3.72
CA THR A 132 -15.07 -42.13 -3.05
C THR A 132 -15.94 -42.91 -2.06
N GLU A 133 -15.57 -44.16 -1.74
CA GLU A 133 -16.31 -45.01 -0.78
C GLU A 133 -16.42 -44.38 0.62
N ASP A 134 -15.43 -43.59 1.04
CA ASP A 134 -15.44 -42.83 2.30
C ASP A 134 -16.27 -41.54 2.25
N HIS A 135 -16.88 -41.24 1.10
CA HIS A 135 -17.72 -40.06 0.83
C HIS A 135 -17.03 -38.70 1.02
N ASN A 136 -15.69 -38.67 1.16
CA ASN A 136 -14.91 -37.49 1.54
C ASN A 136 -14.15 -36.85 0.36
N SER A 137 -14.23 -37.43 -0.84
CA SER A 137 -13.55 -36.95 -2.05
C SER A 137 -14.28 -37.41 -3.33
N VAL A 138 -13.89 -36.81 -4.45
CA VAL A 138 -14.49 -37.03 -5.77
C VAL A 138 -13.44 -37.59 -6.72
N LEU A 139 -13.73 -38.75 -7.31
CA LEU A 139 -12.96 -39.39 -8.36
C LEU A 139 -13.44 -38.88 -9.72
N VAL A 140 -12.61 -38.06 -10.38
CA VAL A 140 -12.90 -37.51 -11.71
C VAL A 140 -12.08 -38.28 -12.73
N LYS A 141 -12.73 -39.05 -13.61
CA LYS A 141 -12.04 -39.69 -14.74
C LYS A 141 -11.94 -38.72 -15.91
N VAL A 142 -10.76 -38.67 -16.51
CA VAL A 142 -10.45 -37.84 -17.66
C VAL A 142 -10.03 -38.74 -18.80
N SER A 143 -10.72 -38.61 -19.94
CA SER A 143 -10.30 -39.19 -21.21
C SER A 143 -9.41 -38.20 -21.94
N PHE A 144 -8.18 -38.61 -22.27
CA PHE A 144 -7.20 -37.80 -22.98
C PHE A 144 -7.18 -38.10 -24.47
N LYS A 145 -6.66 -37.16 -25.25
CA LYS A 145 -6.38 -37.36 -26.68
C LYS A 145 -5.12 -38.20 -26.87
N GLN A 146 -5.03 -38.90 -28.00
CA GLN A 146 -3.84 -39.67 -28.37
C GLN A 146 -2.59 -38.76 -28.44
N GLY A 147 -1.45 -39.23 -27.91
CA GLY A 147 -0.17 -38.53 -27.97
C GLY A 147 0.09 -37.51 -26.86
N VAL A 148 -0.74 -37.48 -25.81
CA VAL A 148 -0.51 -36.65 -24.60
C VAL A 148 -0.06 -37.48 -23.39
N ASP A 149 0.33 -38.73 -23.61
CA ASP A 149 0.80 -39.71 -22.61
C ASP A 149 1.96 -39.18 -21.75
N PHE A 150 2.75 -38.23 -22.28
CA PHE A 150 3.82 -37.52 -21.57
C PHE A 150 3.32 -36.67 -20.38
N LEU A 151 2.02 -36.35 -20.33
CA LEU A 151 1.35 -35.69 -19.19
C LEU A 151 1.02 -36.66 -18.05
N LEU A 152 1.02 -37.98 -18.30
CA LEU A 152 0.54 -39.01 -17.37
C LEU A 152 1.70 -39.69 -16.65
N HIS A 153 2.53 -38.90 -15.98
CA HIS A 153 3.75 -39.36 -15.32
C HIS A 153 3.86 -38.84 -13.87
N GLU A 154 4.66 -39.52 -13.05
CA GLU A 154 5.06 -39.03 -11.73
C GLU A 154 5.60 -37.58 -11.81
N GLY A 155 4.98 -36.66 -11.08
CA GLY A 155 5.29 -35.22 -11.11
C GLY A 155 4.29 -34.35 -11.88
N ALA A 156 3.33 -34.95 -12.61
CA ALA A 156 2.22 -34.21 -13.19
C ALA A 156 1.27 -33.68 -12.10
N ARG A 157 0.81 -32.44 -12.27
CA ARG A 157 -0.03 -31.70 -11.32
C ARG A 157 -1.31 -31.28 -12.02
N PHE A 158 -2.45 -31.67 -11.46
CA PHE A 158 -3.78 -31.30 -11.95
C PHE A 158 -4.44 -30.33 -10.98
N TRP A 159 -5.17 -29.34 -11.47
CA TRP A 159 -5.92 -28.40 -10.62
C TRP A 159 -7.18 -27.87 -11.29
N VAL A 160 -8.20 -27.48 -10.52
CA VAL A 160 -9.41 -26.86 -11.09
C VAL A 160 -9.22 -25.35 -11.25
N VAL A 161 -9.46 -24.83 -12.45
CA VAL A 161 -9.54 -23.40 -12.74
C VAL A 161 -11.00 -22.98 -12.81
N LYS A 162 -11.44 -22.24 -11.79
CA LYS A 162 -12.77 -21.65 -11.67
C LYS A 162 -12.69 -20.13 -11.93
N PRO A 163 -13.72 -19.47 -12.49
CA PRO A 163 -13.77 -18.01 -12.55
C PRO A 163 -13.65 -17.42 -11.14
N ARG A 164 -12.87 -16.35 -10.98
CA ARG A 164 -12.71 -15.65 -9.69
C ARG A 164 -12.93 -14.15 -9.87
N LEU A 165 -13.77 -13.59 -9.01
CA LEU A 165 -13.95 -12.15 -8.87
C LEU A 165 -12.87 -11.64 -7.90
N ALA A 166 -11.83 -11.00 -8.43
CA ALA A 166 -10.83 -10.29 -7.64
C ALA A 166 -11.07 -8.78 -7.72
N ALA A 167 -10.70 -8.04 -6.68
CA ALA A 167 -10.80 -6.56 -6.69
C ALA A 167 -9.89 -5.91 -7.75
N SER A 168 -8.83 -6.62 -8.15
CA SER A 168 -7.86 -6.21 -9.17
C SER A 168 -8.31 -6.41 -10.62
N GLY A 169 -9.41 -7.12 -10.85
CA GLY A 169 -9.94 -7.40 -12.18
C GLY A 169 -10.55 -8.79 -12.28
N VAL A 170 -11.19 -9.06 -13.43
CA VAL A 170 -11.85 -10.34 -13.68
C VAL A 170 -10.87 -11.29 -14.39
N SER A 171 -10.15 -12.10 -13.61
CA SER A 171 -9.38 -13.22 -14.14
C SER A 171 -10.31 -14.38 -14.51
N GLY A 172 -10.13 -14.94 -15.71
CA GLY A 172 -10.95 -16.06 -16.20
C GLY A 172 -12.23 -15.65 -16.94
N LEU A 173 -12.26 -14.52 -17.65
CA LEU A 173 -13.41 -14.18 -18.53
C LEU A 173 -13.75 -15.31 -19.54
N GLY A 174 -12.77 -16.12 -19.95
CA GLY A 174 -13.01 -17.31 -20.77
C GLY A 174 -13.84 -18.41 -20.08
N THR A 175 -13.79 -18.53 -18.75
CA THR A 175 -14.56 -19.52 -17.98
C THR A 175 -15.97 -19.06 -17.64
N LEU A 176 -16.26 -17.75 -17.74
CA LEU A 176 -17.64 -17.24 -17.72
C LEU A 176 -18.48 -17.74 -18.90
N VAL A 177 -17.85 -18.05 -20.04
CA VAL A 177 -18.51 -18.59 -21.24
C VAL A 177 -18.29 -20.10 -21.38
N SER A 178 -17.12 -20.62 -20.97
CA SER A 178 -16.72 -22.03 -21.18
C SER A 178 -16.97 -22.95 -19.98
N GLY A 179 -17.37 -22.44 -18.81
CA GLY A 179 -17.36 -23.19 -17.56
C GLY A 179 -15.96 -23.35 -16.95
N ALA A 180 -15.85 -24.06 -15.82
CA ALA A 180 -14.56 -24.39 -15.22
C ALA A 180 -13.83 -25.48 -16.03
N TYR A 181 -12.50 -25.46 -15.97
CA TYR A 181 -11.64 -26.43 -16.64
C TYR A 181 -10.57 -26.97 -15.69
N ILE A 182 -9.99 -28.12 -16.03
CA ILE A 182 -8.87 -28.69 -15.28
C ILE A 182 -7.57 -28.26 -15.98
N GLY A 183 -6.70 -27.55 -15.27
CA GLY A 183 -5.33 -27.32 -15.69
C GLY A 183 -4.47 -28.54 -15.41
N VAL A 184 -3.54 -28.85 -16.31
CA VAL A 184 -2.45 -29.81 -16.08
C VAL A 184 -1.10 -29.17 -16.39
N ASP A 185 -0.09 -29.54 -15.61
CA ASP A 185 1.30 -29.12 -15.76
C ASP A 185 2.26 -30.23 -15.32
N ILE A 186 3.48 -30.23 -15.87
CA ILE A 186 4.54 -31.17 -15.50
C ILE A 186 5.81 -30.37 -15.23
N ASP A 187 6.57 -30.73 -14.20
CA ASP A 187 7.90 -30.16 -13.98
C ASP A 187 8.83 -30.41 -15.18
N ASP A 188 9.37 -29.34 -15.78
CA ASP A 188 10.29 -29.43 -16.92
C ASP A 188 11.54 -30.25 -16.61
N SER A 189 11.96 -30.34 -15.34
CA SER A 189 13.07 -31.20 -14.91
C SER A 189 12.75 -32.71 -14.98
N GLN A 190 11.47 -33.07 -15.04
CA GLN A 190 10.94 -34.44 -15.07
C GLN A 190 10.35 -34.87 -16.41
N GLN A 191 10.38 -34.01 -17.45
CA GLN A 191 9.94 -34.39 -18.80
C GLN A 191 10.63 -35.70 -19.24
N ASN A 192 9.81 -36.71 -19.57
CA ASN A 192 10.22 -38.07 -19.97
C ASN A 192 11.09 -38.84 -18.96
N LYS A 193 11.03 -38.53 -17.66
CA LYS A 193 11.77 -39.25 -16.59
C LYS A 193 10.89 -39.88 -15.51
N GLY A 194 9.69 -39.35 -15.28
CA GLY A 194 8.72 -39.95 -14.35
C GLY A 194 8.18 -41.28 -14.88
N LYS A 195 7.82 -42.20 -13.98
CA LYS A 195 7.09 -43.42 -14.37
C LYS A 195 5.68 -43.04 -14.83
N TYR A 196 5.11 -43.80 -15.77
CA TYR A 196 3.71 -43.67 -16.14
C TYR A 196 2.81 -43.85 -14.91
N ARG A 197 1.79 -43.01 -14.79
CA ARG A 197 0.80 -43.05 -13.71
C ARG A 197 -0.55 -42.58 -14.24
N ASP A 198 -1.60 -43.26 -13.80
CA ASP A 198 -3.01 -43.03 -14.15
C ASP A 198 -3.84 -42.51 -12.97
N GLU A 199 -3.38 -42.64 -11.73
CA GLU A 199 -4.02 -42.05 -10.55
C GLU A 199 -3.30 -40.79 -10.03
N PHE A 200 -4.02 -39.68 -9.88
CA PHE A 200 -3.48 -38.38 -9.43
C PHE A 200 -4.31 -37.75 -8.31
N VAL A 201 -3.66 -36.93 -7.48
CA VAL A 201 -4.34 -36.07 -6.50
C VAL A 201 -4.40 -34.66 -7.09
N GLY A 202 -5.62 -34.14 -7.22
CA GLY A 202 -5.90 -32.81 -7.75
C GLY A 202 -5.74 -31.71 -6.71
N LEU A 203 -5.28 -30.54 -7.15
CA LEU A 203 -5.13 -29.34 -6.32
C LEU A 203 -6.35 -28.42 -6.46
N GLU A 204 -6.89 -27.95 -5.33
CA GLU A 204 -8.03 -26.99 -5.29
C GLU A 204 -7.63 -25.55 -5.64
N LYS A 205 -6.33 -25.26 -5.68
CA LYS A 205 -5.74 -23.99 -6.10
C LYS A 205 -4.71 -24.27 -7.20
N PRO A 206 -4.56 -23.36 -8.18
CA PRO A 206 -3.47 -23.46 -9.15
C PRO A 206 -2.12 -23.52 -8.41
N PRO A 207 -1.13 -24.28 -8.92
CA PRO A 207 0.21 -24.26 -8.37
C PRO A 207 0.80 -22.85 -8.47
N GLU A 208 1.60 -22.46 -7.48
CA GLU A 208 2.24 -21.14 -7.39
C GLU A 208 3.07 -20.77 -8.64
N LEU A 209 3.58 -21.80 -9.34
CA LEU A 209 4.26 -21.66 -10.61
C LEU A 209 3.89 -22.81 -11.56
N ILE A 210 3.45 -22.44 -12.76
CA ILE A 210 3.35 -23.32 -13.93
C ILE A 210 4.76 -23.49 -14.51
N SER A 211 5.16 -24.71 -14.79
CA SER A 211 6.50 -25.04 -15.25
C SER A 211 6.81 -24.46 -16.63
N GLY A 212 8.06 -24.05 -16.80
CA GLY A 212 8.56 -23.41 -18.02
C GLY A 212 8.34 -21.90 -18.13
N ARG A 213 7.76 -21.23 -17.11
CA ARG A 213 7.74 -19.76 -17.02
C ARG A 213 9.09 -19.25 -16.50
N PRO A 214 9.95 -18.60 -17.32
CA PRO A 214 11.28 -18.18 -16.88
C PRO A 214 11.19 -16.91 -16.01
N GLY A 215 11.93 -16.87 -14.91
CA GLY A 215 11.93 -15.75 -13.98
C GLY A 215 12.47 -16.14 -12.60
N LYS A 216 12.23 -15.30 -11.59
CA LYS A 216 12.64 -15.52 -10.20
C LYS A 216 11.52 -15.24 -9.21
N ARG A 217 11.58 -15.89 -8.05
CA ARG A 217 10.70 -15.67 -6.92
C ARG A 217 11.41 -14.83 -5.87
N PHE A 218 10.65 -13.99 -5.19
CA PHE A 218 11.10 -13.24 -4.03
C PHE A 218 10.04 -13.27 -2.93
N THR A 219 10.45 -13.19 -1.67
CA THR A 219 9.54 -13.14 -0.53
C THR A 219 9.54 -11.73 0.02
N ILE A 220 8.36 -11.11 0.09
CA ILE A 220 8.16 -9.76 0.59
C ILE A 220 7.45 -9.85 1.95
N THR A 221 8.13 -9.45 3.02
CA THR A 221 7.54 -9.38 4.36
C THR A 221 6.80 -8.07 4.54
N ALA A 222 5.56 -8.11 5.02
CA ALA A 222 4.75 -6.94 5.35
C ALA A 222 4.07 -7.11 6.73
N PRO A 223 3.76 -6.01 7.46
CA PRO A 223 3.01 -6.11 8.72
C PRO A 223 1.55 -6.56 8.52
N SER A 224 1.00 -6.35 7.32
CA SER A 224 -0.36 -6.71 6.94
C SER A 224 -0.46 -6.85 5.42
N LEU A 225 -1.42 -7.64 4.94
CA LEU A 225 -1.64 -7.90 3.51
C LEU A 225 -2.20 -6.68 2.76
N ASN A 226 -3.01 -5.87 3.44
CA ASN A 226 -3.65 -4.66 2.89
C ASN A 226 -4.43 -4.96 1.59
N SER A 227 -4.17 -4.20 0.53
CA SER A 227 -4.80 -4.29 -0.79
C SER A 227 -4.12 -5.29 -1.74
N LEU A 228 -3.29 -6.19 -1.22
CA LEU A 228 -2.62 -7.22 -2.02
C LEU A 228 -3.44 -8.52 -2.03
N ASP A 229 -3.58 -9.11 -3.20
CA ASP A 229 -4.24 -10.41 -3.41
C ASP A 229 -3.41 -11.25 -4.41
N LEU A 230 -3.78 -12.52 -4.59
CA LEU A 230 -3.21 -13.37 -5.64
C LEU A 230 -3.40 -12.72 -7.01
N GLY A 231 -2.31 -12.62 -7.78
CA GLY A 231 -2.31 -11.94 -9.07
C GLY A 231 -2.18 -10.43 -9.01
N SER A 232 -2.04 -9.79 -7.84
CA SER A 232 -1.71 -8.36 -7.77
C SER A 232 -0.40 -8.07 -8.53
N PRO A 233 -0.35 -7.02 -9.37
CA PRO A 233 0.78 -6.75 -10.24
C PRO A 233 2.02 -6.32 -9.46
N VAL A 234 3.18 -6.76 -9.93
CA VAL A 234 4.49 -6.28 -9.51
C VAL A 234 5.03 -5.34 -10.57
N LEU A 235 5.29 -4.10 -10.18
CA LEU A 235 5.65 -2.99 -11.06
C LEU A 235 7.13 -2.63 -10.94
N TYR A 236 7.78 -2.40 -12.08
CA TYR A 236 9.08 -1.73 -12.16
C TYR A 236 8.95 -0.49 -13.04
N ARG A 237 9.24 0.70 -12.50
CA ARG A 237 9.06 1.98 -13.20
C ARG A 237 7.63 2.19 -13.78
N ARG A 238 6.61 1.62 -13.14
CA ARG A 238 5.19 1.56 -13.56
C ARG A 238 4.87 0.60 -14.73
N LEU A 239 5.81 -0.25 -15.14
CA LEU A 239 5.56 -1.38 -16.04
C LEU A 239 5.28 -2.64 -15.22
N GLU A 240 4.27 -3.42 -15.57
CA GLU A 240 4.03 -4.75 -14.99
C GLU A 240 5.11 -5.73 -15.46
N VAL A 241 5.79 -6.36 -14.51
CA VAL A 241 6.93 -7.26 -14.74
C VAL A 241 6.82 -8.59 -13.96
N GLY A 242 5.69 -8.82 -13.30
CA GLY A 242 5.48 -9.94 -12.41
C GLY A 242 4.18 -9.81 -11.62
N GLN A 243 3.93 -10.75 -10.71
CA GLN A 243 2.70 -10.83 -9.93
C GLN A 243 2.91 -11.48 -8.55
N VAL A 244 2.01 -11.22 -7.61
CA VAL A 244 1.88 -11.99 -6.37
C VAL A 244 1.40 -13.40 -6.69
N ILE A 245 2.16 -14.43 -6.28
CA ILE A 245 1.85 -15.85 -6.53
C ILE A 245 1.34 -16.60 -5.30
N ASN A 246 1.70 -16.15 -4.09
CA ASN A 246 1.19 -16.69 -2.83
C ASN A 246 1.27 -15.64 -1.72
N TYR A 247 0.51 -15.83 -0.65
CA TYR A 247 0.71 -15.13 0.62
C TYR A 247 0.31 -16.03 1.80
N ASN A 248 1.02 -15.92 2.91
CA ASN A 248 0.72 -16.63 4.14
C ASN A 248 1.02 -15.76 5.37
N LEU A 249 0.42 -16.11 6.52
CA LEU A 249 0.78 -15.49 7.79
C LEU A 249 2.21 -15.91 8.16
N SER A 250 3.03 -14.94 8.59
CA SER A 250 4.36 -15.20 9.12
C SER A 250 4.30 -16.17 10.30
N LYS A 251 5.34 -17.00 10.49
CA LYS A 251 5.36 -18.05 11.53
C LYS A 251 5.22 -17.53 12.97
N ASP A 252 5.51 -16.25 13.20
CA ASP A 252 5.38 -15.55 14.48
C ASP A 252 4.02 -14.85 14.68
N GLY A 253 3.15 -14.87 13.66
CA GLY A 253 1.84 -14.23 13.67
C GLY A 253 1.85 -12.69 13.61
N LYS A 254 3.02 -12.04 13.45
CA LYS A 254 3.16 -10.57 13.52
C LYS A 254 3.08 -9.85 12.17
N GLY A 255 2.96 -10.61 11.08
CA GLY A 255 2.89 -10.08 9.73
C GLY A 255 2.56 -11.17 8.72
N VAL A 256 2.76 -10.85 7.44
CA VAL A 256 2.56 -11.76 6.32
C VAL A 256 3.84 -11.88 5.48
N GLU A 257 4.10 -13.08 4.97
CA GLU A 257 5.06 -13.32 3.90
C GLU A 257 4.27 -13.38 2.57
N VAL A 258 4.55 -12.44 1.66
CA VAL A 258 3.93 -12.36 0.33
C VAL A 258 4.95 -12.82 -0.69
N GLN A 259 4.69 -13.91 -1.39
CA GLN A 259 5.58 -14.45 -2.40
C GLN A 259 5.22 -13.87 -3.77
N ILE A 260 6.22 -13.27 -4.42
CA ILE A 260 6.08 -12.70 -5.76
C ILE A 260 6.91 -13.50 -6.77
N PHE A 261 6.46 -13.51 -8.02
CA PHE A 261 7.22 -13.95 -9.17
C PHE A 261 7.46 -12.80 -10.13
N ILE A 262 8.68 -12.65 -10.63
CA ILE A 262 9.06 -11.63 -11.62
C ILE A 262 9.61 -12.35 -12.85
N ASP A 263 9.02 -12.03 -14.00
CA ASP A 263 9.32 -12.66 -15.28
C ASP A 263 10.72 -12.32 -15.80
N ALA A 264 11.36 -13.26 -16.46
CA ALA A 264 12.52 -12.96 -17.30
C ALA A 264 12.06 -12.15 -18.53
N PRO A 265 12.81 -11.12 -18.96
CA PRO A 265 14.15 -10.74 -18.52
C PRO A 265 14.20 -9.75 -17.34
N TYR A 266 13.06 -9.38 -16.75
CA TYR A 266 12.96 -8.32 -15.73
C TYR A 266 13.50 -8.73 -14.35
N ASP A 267 13.56 -10.04 -14.08
CA ASP A 267 14.16 -10.65 -12.89
C ASP A 267 15.57 -10.13 -12.56
N ARG A 268 16.33 -9.70 -13.59
CA ARG A 268 17.67 -9.09 -13.45
C ARG A 268 17.68 -7.72 -12.77
N PHE A 269 16.55 -7.01 -12.75
CA PHE A 269 16.43 -5.68 -12.15
C PHE A 269 16.17 -5.73 -10.65
N VAL A 270 15.84 -6.90 -10.10
CA VAL A 270 15.84 -7.12 -8.66
C VAL A 270 17.27 -7.41 -8.21
N THR A 271 17.79 -6.53 -7.38
CA THR A 271 19.14 -6.56 -6.85
C THR A 271 19.11 -6.65 -5.32
N GLU A 272 20.24 -6.96 -4.71
CA GLU A 272 20.36 -7.02 -3.24
C GLU A 272 19.97 -5.70 -2.56
N ASN A 273 20.11 -4.58 -3.27
CA ASN A 273 19.76 -3.23 -2.83
C ASN A 273 18.35 -2.78 -3.27
N SER A 274 17.54 -3.66 -3.85
CA SER A 274 16.18 -3.33 -4.25
C SER A 274 15.30 -3.01 -3.04
N ARG A 275 14.42 -2.03 -3.24
CA ARG A 275 13.43 -1.58 -2.26
C ARG A 275 12.05 -1.75 -2.87
N PHE A 276 11.17 -2.40 -2.13
CA PHE A 276 9.79 -2.68 -2.52
C PHE A 276 8.86 -1.78 -1.71
N TRP A 277 7.82 -1.25 -2.34
CA TRP A 277 6.79 -0.44 -1.70
C TRP A 277 5.39 -0.77 -2.20
N ASN A 278 4.40 -0.42 -1.39
CA ASN A 278 3.01 -0.51 -1.79
C ASN A 278 2.73 0.49 -2.93
N ALA A 279 2.25 -0.01 -4.07
CA ALA A 279 1.84 0.77 -5.23
C ALA A 279 0.31 0.97 -5.29
N SER A 280 -0.34 0.85 -4.13
CA SER A 280 -1.78 1.00 -3.95
C SER A 280 -2.10 2.27 -3.18
N GLY A 281 -3.05 3.06 -3.68
CA GLY A 281 -3.71 4.13 -2.92
C GLY A 281 -3.39 5.55 -3.38
N VAL A 282 -4.01 6.51 -2.68
CA VAL A 282 -3.79 7.95 -2.85
C VAL A 282 -2.83 8.40 -1.76
N ASP A 283 -1.61 8.76 -2.14
CA ASP A 283 -0.64 9.34 -1.20
C ASP A 283 -0.94 10.85 -1.06
N LEU A 284 -1.67 11.16 0.02
CA LEU A 284 -2.02 12.51 0.44
C LEU A 284 -1.17 12.88 1.65
N SER A 285 -0.17 13.73 1.45
CA SER A 285 0.66 14.27 2.53
C SER A 285 0.44 15.76 2.70
N LEU A 286 0.29 16.21 3.94
CA LEU A 286 0.37 17.62 4.31
C LEU A 286 1.71 17.84 5.00
N ASN A 287 2.54 18.73 4.45
CA ASN A 287 3.83 19.11 5.02
C ASN A 287 3.91 20.64 5.18
N ALA A 288 5.04 21.14 5.70
CA ALA A 288 5.24 22.57 5.91
C ALA A 288 5.16 23.40 4.60
N GLY A 289 5.40 22.79 3.44
CA GLY A 289 5.24 23.39 2.11
C GLY A 289 3.81 23.34 1.55
N GLY A 290 2.86 22.69 2.23
CA GLY A 290 1.44 22.64 1.86
C GLY A 290 0.92 21.22 1.58
N LEU A 291 -0.13 21.15 0.75
CA LEU A 291 -0.77 19.90 0.36
C LEU A 291 -0.04 19.26 -0.82
N ASN A 292 0.53 18.08 -0.61
CA ASN A 292 1.13 17.25 -1.64
C ASN A 292 0.22 16.04 -1.94
N LEU A 293 -0.45 16.09 -3.09
CA LEU A 293 -1.34 15.02 -3.56
C LEU A 293 -0.66 14.29 -4.73
N LYS A 294 -0.20 13.06 -4.48
CA LYS A 294 0.30 12.17 -5.53
C LYS A 294 -0.82 11.24 -6.00
N THR A 295 -1.55 11.65 -7.03
CA THR A 295 -2.54 10.77 -7.70
C THR A 295 -1.81 9.72 -8.54
N GLN A 296 -1.82 8.46 -8.08
CA GLN A 296 -1.37 7.33 -8.88
C GLN A 296 -2.41 6.98 -9.97
N SER A 297 -2.05 6.08 -10.90
CA SER A 297 -2.98 5.65 -11.96
C SER A 297 -4.26 5.08 -11.36
N LEU A 298 -5.42 5.48 -11.90
CA LEU A 298 -6.73 5.04 -11.41
C LEU A 298 -6.88 3.51 -11.41
N VAL A 299 -6.16 2.80 -12.29
CA VAL A 299 -6.09 1.34 -12.33
C VAL A 299 -5.35 0.76 -11.11
N SER A 300 -4.23 1.37 -10.71
CA SER A 300 -3.43 0.96 -9.53
C SER A 300 -4.14 1.26 -8.20
N VAL A 301 -4.96 2.32 -8.16
CA VAL A 301 -5.76 2.68 -6.97
C VAL A 301 -6.84 1.65 -6.67
N LEU A 302 -7.39 0.98 -7.69
CA LEU A 302 -8.44 -0.03 -7.53
C LEU A 302 -7.89 -1.45 -7.32
N ALA A 303 -6.84 -1.82 -8.06
CA ALA A 303 -6.32 -3.19 -8.05
C ALA A 303 -5.27 -3.49 -6.98
N GLY A 304 -4.64 -2.43 -6.45
CA GLY A 304 -3.44 -2.53 -5.66
C GLY A 304 -2.25 -3.11 -6.43
N GLY A 305 -1.11 -3.21 -5.75
CA GLY A 305 0.11 -3.77 -6.32
C GLY A 305 1.35 -3.47 -5.50
N ILE A 306 2.46 -4.07 -5.91
CA ILE A 306 3.80 -3.84 -5.32
C ILE A 306 4.66 -3.17 -6.39
N SER A 307 5.35 -2.09 -6.07
CA SER A 307 6.36 -1.51 -6.97
C SER A 307 7.75 -1.68 -6.35
N PHE A 308 8.78 -1.77 -7.19
CA PHE A 308 10.15 -1.79 -6.74
C PHE A 308 11.08 -0.89 -7.54
N GLY A 309 12.21 -0.58 -6.90
CA GLY A 309 13.26 0.27 -7.44
C GLY A 309 14.55 0.09 -6.64
N GLN A 310 15.50 1.00 -6.87
CA GLN A 310 16.81 1.00 -6.22
C GLN A 310 17.07 2.43 -5.72
N LEU A 311 17.80 2.59 -4.62
CA LEU A 311 18.31 3.91 -4.25
C LEU A 311 19.20 4.44 -5.39
N PRO A 312 19.14 5.75 -5.69
CA PRO A 312 20.03 6.36 -6.67
C PRO A 312 21.48 6.24 -6.15
N LEU A 313 22.26 5.39 -6.83
CA LEU A 313 23.67 5.19 -6.53
C LEU A 313 24.46 6.45 -6.87
N ASN A 314 25.37 6.85 -5.99
CA ASN A 314 26.47 7.73 -6.33
C ASN A 314 27.41 7.02 -7.32
N ASN A 315 28.09 7.79 -8.19
CA ASN A 315 28.93 7.27 -9.29
C ASN A 315 30.11 6.37 -8.86
N GLU A 316 30.35 6.23 -7.56
CA GLU A 316 31.45 5.46 -6.95
C GLU A 316 30.99 4.08 -6.43
N SER A 317 29.68 3.82 -6.35
CA SER A 317 29.17 2.52 -5.92
C SER A 317 29.30 1.48 -7.03
N PRO A 318 29.75 0.24 -6.72
CA PRO A 318 29.80 -0.84 -7.70
C PRO A 318 28.38 -1.17 -8.23
N PRO A 319 28.26 -1.68 -9.48
CA PRO A 319 26.98 -2.02 -10.06
C PRO A 319 26.24 -3.05 -9.19
N PRO A 320 24.93 -2.85 -8.92
CA PRO A 320 24.20 -3.64 -7.95
C PRO A 320 24.01 -5.08 -8.46
N LYS A 321 24.36 -6.06 -7.62
CA LYS A 321 24.29 -7.48 -7.98
C LYS A 321 22.83 -7.95 -8.03
N PRO A 322 22.42 -8.70 -9.07
CA PRO A 322 21.10 -9.32 -9.12
C PRO A 322 20.88 -10.26 -7.93
N ALA A 323 19.71 -10.17 -7.30
CA ALA A 323 19.39 -10.99 -6.14
C ALA A 323 19.24 -12.48 -6.51
N PRO A 324 19.66 -13.42 -5.64
CA PRO A 324 19.33 -14.84 -5.75
C PRO A 324 17.83 -15.11 -5.72
N ASP A 325 17.39 -16.24 -6.29
CA ASP A 325 16.01 -16.73 -6.15
C ASP A 325 15.67 -16.98 -4.67
N GLY A 326 14.45 -16.63 -4.26
CA GLY A 326 13.98 -16.74 -2.87
C GLY A 326 14.48 -15.66 -1.91
N THR A 327 15.18 -14.61 -2.39
CA THR A 327 15.65 -13.51 -1.52
C THR A 327 14.47 -12.81 -0.83
N ARG A 328 14.67 -12.47 0.45
CA ARG A 328 13.69 -11.80 1.32
C ARG A 328 13.87 -10.28 1.30
N PHE A 329 12.77 -9.55 1.08
CA PHE A 329 12.71 -8.09 1.13
C PHE A 329 11.56 -7.63 2.05
N VAL A 330 11.50 -6.34 2.38
CA VAL A 330 10.44 -5.74 3.19
C VAL A 330 9.58 -4.82 2.32
N LEU A 331 8.25 -4.90 2.49
CA LEU A 331 7.31 -3.96 1.87
C LEU A 331 7.28 -2.65 2.65
N ASN A 332 7.69 -1.56 1.99
CA ASN A 332 7.58 -0.21 2.55
C ASN A 332 6.19 0.39 2.29
N PRO A 333 5.68 1.30 3.14
CA PRO A 333 4.36 1.91 2.94
C PRO A 333 4.24 2.76 1.67
N SER A 334 5.32 3.42 1.24
CA SER A 334 5.34 4.32 0.08
C SER A 334 6.73 4.41 -0.56
N GLU A 335 6.79 4.92 -1.79
CA GLU A 335 8.04 5.15 -2.54
C GLU A 335 9.01 6.07 -1.79
N ASP A 336 8.50 7.17 -1.22
CA ASP A 336 9.32 8.14 -0.48
C ASP A 336 9.98 7.50 0.76
N LYS A 337 9.28 6.59 1.45
CA LYS A 337 9.85 5.84 2.58
C LYS A 337 10.82 4.75 2.12
N ALA A 338 10.57 4.12 0.97
CA ALA A 338 11.40 3.05 0.42
C ALA A 338 12.74 3.55 -0.12
N LEU A 339 12.75 4.74 -0.74
CA LEU A 339 13.92 5.37 -1.35
C LEU A 339 14.60 6.41 -0.44
N ALA A 340 14.10 6.61 0.77
CA ALA A 340 14.76 7.42 1.80
C ALA A 340 16.18 6.91 2.06
N LYS A 341 17.12 7.84 2.25
CA LYS A 341 18.46 7.50 2.74
C LYS A 341 18.34 6.93 4.16
N PRO A 342 19.13 5.91 4.54
CA PRO A 342 19.13 5.42 5.91
C PRO A 342 19.48 6.56 6.88
N ASP A 343 18.63 6.77 7.88
CA ASP A 343 18.78 7.88 8.83
C ASP A 343 19.99 7.74 9.77
N GLY A 344 20.55 6.53 9.87
CA GLY A 344 21.70 6.24 10.75
C GLY A 344 21.26 5.93 12.17
N LEU A 345 22.19 6.07 13.12
CA LEU A 345 21.89 5.89 14.54
C LEU A 345 20.95 7.01 15.04
N ALA A 346 20.00 6.63 15.89
CA ALA A 346 19.03 7.54 16.48
C ALA A 346 19.51 7.98 17.86
N PHE A 347 19.82 9.27 18.01
CA PHE A 347 20.27 9.88 19.25
C PHE A 347 19.08 10.43 20.04
N PRO A 348 18.70 9.83 21.19
CA PRO A 348 17.50 10.22 21.93
C PRO A 348 17.72 11.51 22.71
N ILE A 349 16.86 12.50 22.47
CA ILE A 349 16.84 13.79 23.17
C ILE A 349 15.52 14.01 23.90
N ARG A 350 15.59 14.73 25.03
CA ARG A 350 14.45 15.16 25.82
C ARG A 350 14.43 16.68 25.92
N MET A 351 13.25 17.27 25.76
CA MET A 351 13.02 18.71 25.91
C MET A 351 11.90 18.95 26.92
N LYS A 352 12.04 19.99 27.74
CA LYS A 352 11.07 20.35 28.78
C LYS A 352 10.48 21.72 28.50
N PHE A 353 9.17 21.80 28.23
CA PHE A 353 8.47 23.04 27.90
C PHE A 353 7.47 23.41 29.00
N ASP A 354 7.62 24.61 29.57
CA ASP A 354 6.72 25.18 30.59
C ASP A 354 5.55 25.96 29.96
N LYS A 355 5.31 25.77 28.66
CA LYS A 355 4.31 26.45 27.84
C LYS A 355 3.51 25.44 27.02
N SER A 356 2.41 25.89 26.41
CA SER A 356 1.58 25.01 25.59
C SER A 356 2.34 24.55 24.35
N VAL A 357 2.40 23.23 24.14
CA VAL A 357 2.94 22.61 22.92
C VAL A 357 1.84 22.38 21.87
N ARG A 358 0.67 23.01 22.01
CA ARG A 358 -0.50 22.77 21.14
C ARG A 358 -0.14 23.05 19.68
N GLY A 359 -0.22 22.02 18.84
CA GLY A 359 0.21 22.06 17.44
C GLY A 359 1.42 21.16 17.15
N LEU A 360 2.15 20.74 18.19
CA LEU A 360 3.18 19.71 18.10
C LEU A 360 2.53 18.31 18.13
N GLN A 361 3.06 17.38 17.35
CA GLN A 361 2.56 16.01 17.22
C GLN A 361 3.73 15.01 17.19
N THR A 362 3.47 13.73 17.49
CA THR A 362 4.42 12.65 17.17
C THR A 362 4.71 12.66 15.66
N GLY A 363 5.98 12.61 15.28
CA GLY A 363 6.44 12.81 13.90
C GLY A 363 6.68 14.27 13.50
N SER A 364 6.42 15.26 14.38
CA SER A 364 6.81 16.66 14.12
C SER A 364 8.32 16.76 13.91
N ALA A 365 8.72 17.58 12.94
CA ALA A 365 10.10 17.80 12.58
C ALA A 365 10.94 18.36 13.74
N ILE A 366 12.20 17.92 13.82
CA ILE A 366 13.25 18.52 14.64
C ILE A 366 14.32 19.02 13.68
N ASP A 367 14.40 20.33 13.52
CA ASP A 367 15.22 21.00 12.51
C ASP A 367 16.35 21.78 13.16
N PHE A 368 17.52 21.80 12.54
CA PHE A 368 18.58 22.76 12.85
C PHE A 368 18.75 23.72 11.68
N LYS A 369 18.50 25.02 11.90
CA LYS A 369 18.57 26.07 10.86
C LYS A 369 17.82 25.75 9.55
N GLY A 370 16.69 25.04 9.65
CA GLY A 370 15.86 24.62 8.52
C GLY A 370 16.32 23.34 7.81
N ILE A 371 17.32 22.63 8.36
CA ILE A 371 17.70 21.28 7.93
C ILE A 371 17.05 20.27 8.89
N LEU A 372 16.23 19.38 8.36
CA LEU A 372 15.57 18.31 9.10
C LEU A 372 16.61 17.34 9.68
N LEU A 373 16.84 17.38 10.99
CA LEU A 373 17.75 16.50 11.70
C LEU A 373 17.05 15.30 12.35
N GLY A 374 15.77 15.41 12.67
CA GLY A 374 15.11 14.47 13.58
C GLY A 374 13.59 14.54 13.56
N GLU A 375 12.96 13.77 14.45
CA GLU A 375 11.51 13.80 14.66
C GLU A 375 11.13 13.58 16.13
N VAL A 376 10.02 14.18 16.55
CA VAL A 376 9.39 13.97 17.87
C VAL A 376 8.83 12.55 17.94
N LYS A 377 9.13 11.82 19.02
CA LYS A 377 8.66 10.45 19.26
C LYS A 377 7.53 10.38 20.28
N ASP A 378 7.61 11.15 21.37
CA ASP A 378 6.58 11.20 22.40
C ASP A 378 6.33 12.61 22.92
N ILE A 379 5.11 12.87 23.38
CA ILE A 379 4.70 14.10 24.03
C ILE A 379 3.89 13.73 25.27
N SER A 380 4.50 13.91 26.44
CA SER A 380 3.93 13.56 27.75
C SER A 380 3.97 14.77 28.69
N MET A 381 3.39 14.63 29.88
CA MET A 381 3.27 15.71 30.86
C MET A 381 3.73 15.23 32.23
N GLU A 382 4.76 15.87 32.78
CA GLU A 382 5.20 15.67 34.15
C GLU A 382 4.52 16.71 35.06
N PHE A 383 3.95 16.24 36.17
CA PHE A 383 3.50 17.10 37.27
C PHE A 383 4.41 16.87 38.48
N ASP A 384 5.21 17.88 38.82
CA ASP A 384 6.04 17.85 40.01
C ASP A 384 5.19 18.22 41.23
N ILE A 385 4.95 17.23 42.09
CA ILE A 385 4.13 17.35 43.30
C ILE A 385 4.74 18.35 44.29
N ALA A 386 6.07 18.46 44.36
CA ALA A 386 6.77 19.32 45.30
C ALA A 386 6.73 20.80 44.87
N THR A 387 6.97 21.08 43.59
CA THR A 387 6.92 22.46 43.06
C THR A 387 5.53 22.88 42.57
N LYS A 388 4.59 21.94 42.47
CA LYS A 388 3.25 22.08 41.85
C LYS A 388 3.31 22.60 40.41
N LYS A 389 4.42 22.38 39.72
CA LYS A 389 4.62 22.78 38.32
C LYS A 389 4.23 21.63 37.39
N THR A 390 3.57 22.02 36.30
CA THR A 390 3.29 21.14 35.17
C THR A 390 4.25 21.50 34.04
N THR A 391 5.04 20.54 33.59
CA THR A 391 6.00 20.72 32.49
C THR A 391 5.73 19.66 31.43
N VAL A 392 5.64 20.09 30.18
CA VAL A 392 5.46 19.17 29.05
C VAL A 392 6.82 18.59 28.66
N ILE A 393 6.87 17.27 28.54
CA ILE A 393 8.05 16.52 28.12
C ILE A 393 7.86 16.16 26.65
N VAL A 394 8.82 16.54 25.83
CA VAL A 394 8.88 16.19 24.40
C VAL A 394 10.12 15.36 24.21
N ASP A 395 9.94 14.07 23.96
CA ASP A 395 11.03 13.16 23.60
C ASP A 395 11.12 13.06 22.08
N GLY A 396 12.33 13.15 21.55
CA GLY A 396 12.62 13.10 20.13
C GLY A 396 13.89 12.35 19.84
N VAL A 397 14.17 12.14 18.55
CA VAL A 397 15.43 11.57 18.09
C VAL A 397 16.07 12.47 17.05
N ILE A 398 17.38 12.64 17.13
CA ILE A 398 18.22 13.21 16.08
C ILE A 398 18.88 12.06 15.33
N TYR A 399 18.96 12.18 14.01
CA TYR A 399 19.49 11.15 13.12
C TYR A 399 20.89 11.52 12.63
N GLU A 400 21.85 10.63 12.88
CA GLU A 400 23.27 10.91 12.63
C GLU A 400 23.56 11.27 11.16
N ASN A 401 23.03 10.51 10.20
CA ASN A 401 23.27 10.75 8.77
C ASN A 401 22.64 12.05 8.25
N ARG A 402 21.83 12.75 9.07
CA ARG A 402 21.22 14.04 8.73
C ARG A 402 22.02 15.26 9.20
N LEU A 403 22.98 15.10 10.11
CA LEU A 403 23.88 16.18 10.56
C LEU A 403 24.92 16.62 9.52
N GLY A 404 25.03 15.89 8.41
CA GLY A 404 26.02 16.15 7.36
C GLY A 404 27.42 15.65 7.74
N ALA A 405 28.40 15.90 6.86
CA ALA A 405 29.74 15.33 6.96
C ALA A 405 30.65 16.04 7.99
N ALA A 406 30.19 16.21 9.24
CA ALA A 406 30.98 16.72 10.35
C ALA A 406 32.16 15.79 10.74
N ILE A 407 32.10 14.51 10.35
CA ILE A 407 33.20 13.55 10.50
C ILE A 407 33.91 13.36 9.14
N PRO A 408 35.21 13.72 9.03
CA PRO A 408 36.01 13.50 7.82
C PRO A 408 36.01 12.04 7.36
N ALA A 409 35.92 11.81 6.05
CA ALA A 409 35.83 10.45 5.49
C ALA A 409 37.03 9.56 5.85
N ALA A 410 38.22 10.14 6.03
CA ALA A 410 39.43 9.43 6.46
C ALA A 410 39.34 8.82 7.87
N GLN A 411 38.42 9.32 8.72
CA GLN A 411 38.29 8.90 10.12
C GLN A 411 37.16 7.87 10.33
N ARG A 412 36.25 7.73 9.36
CA ARG A 412 35.22 6.67 9.28
C ARG A 412 35.75 5.28 8.87
N ALA A 413 37.06 5.15 8.63
CA ALA A 413 37.66 3.92 8.11
C ALA A 413 38.56 3.18 9.12
N ASN A 414 38.83 3.77 10.30
CA ASN A 414 39.94 3.36 11.19
C ASN A 414 39.59 3.40 12.69
N SER A 415 38.33 3.26 13.08
CA SER A 415 37.92 3.22 14.49
C SER A 415 36.66 2.38 14.67
N ASN A 416 36.46 1.84 15.87
CA ASN A 416 35.22 1.13 16.21
C ASN A 416 34.05 2.14 16.15
N ASP A 417 33.23 2.05 15.10
CA ASP A 417 32.33 3.10 14.63
C ASP A 417 31.52 3.77 15.76
N GLU A 418 30.87 2.95 16.60
CA GLU A 418 29.94 3.37 17.66
C GLU A 418 30.49 4.46 18.60
N ALA A 419 31.81 4.49 18.86
CA ALA A 419 32.43 5.46 19.75
C ALA A 419 32.70 6.84 19.11
N LEU A 420 32.92 6.92 17.79
CA LEU A 420 33.15 8.21 17.11
C LEU A 420 31.86 8.97 16.85
N HIS A 421 30.80 8.25 16.47
CA HIS A 421 29.49 8.82 16.15
C HIS A 421 28.85 9.48 17.38
N ASP A 422 28.94 8.81 18.53
CA ASP A 422 28.50 9.33 19.82
C ASP A 422 29.27 10.61 20.22
N VAL A 423 30.59 10.69 19.97
CA VAL A 423 31.39 11.90 20.26
C VAL A 423 30.96 13.12 19.44
N ALA A 424 30.71 12.97 18.13
CA ALA A 424 30.29 14.09 17.28
C ALA A 424 28.88 14.61 17.64
N LEU A 425 27.95 13.70 17.94
CA LEU A 425 26.60 14.02 18.42
C LEU A 425 26.64 14.67 19.81
N LYS A 426 27.46 14.14 20.72
CA LYS A 426 27.68 14.73 22.04
C LYS A 426 28.23 16.15 21.93
N GLU A 427 29.24 16.39 21.08
CA GLU A 427 29.81 17.72 20.88
C GLU A 427 28.80 18.71 20.26
N PHE A 428 27.99 18.27 19.30
CA PHE A 428 26.89 19.07 18.77
C PHE A 428 25.88 19.46 19.86
N VAL A 429 25.56 18.55 20.78
CA VAL A 429 24.63 18.81 21.90
C VAL A 429 25.26 19.66 23.01
N THR A 430 26.53 19.46 23.35
CA THR A 430 27.26 20.25 24.37
C THR A 430 27.65 21.64 23.90
N SER A 431 27.71 21.89 22.59
CA SER A 431 27.99 23.20 21.97
C SER A 431 27.04 24.35 22.38
N GLY A 432 25.94 24.03 23.05
CA GLY A 432 25.02 25.00 23.62
C GLY A 432 23.79 25.29 22.76
N ILE A 433 23.41 24.34 21.89
CA ILE A 433 22.12 24.36 21.21
C ILE A 433 20.96 24.45 22.21
N ARG A 434 19.88 25.13 21.81
CA ARG A 434 18.61 25.14 22.56
C ARG A 434 17.45 24.82 21.63
N ALA A 435 16.38 24.26 22.19
CA ALA A 435 15.16 23.93 21.50
C ALA A 435 14.09 25.02 21.68
N GLN A 436 13.54 25.51 20.58
CA GLN A 436 12.43 26.47 20.55
C GLN A 436 11.28 25.91 19.70
N LEU A 437 10.04 26.07 20.16
CA LEU A 437 8.87 25.75 19.36
C LEU A 437 8.59 26.87 18.37
N ARG A 438 8.45 26.52 17.09
CA ARG A 438 8.12 27.44 15.99
C ARG A 438 6.99 26.85 15.14
N PHE A 439 6.23 27.70 14.47
CA PHE A 439 5.19 27.26 13.55
C PHE A 439 5.79 26.74 12.25
N ALA A 440 5.50 25.49 11.91
CA ALA A 440 5.73 24.93 10.58
C ALA A 440 4.69 25.44 9.59
N ASN A 441 3.45 25.64 10.05
CA ASN A 441 2.37 26.21 9.26
C ASN A 441 1.44 27.05 10.16
N ILE A 442 1.39 28.35 9.90
CA ILE A 442 0.59 29.33 10.68
C ILE A 442 -0.93 29.16 10.49
N PHE A 443 -1.37 28.54 9.40
CA PHE A 443 -2.80 28.35 9.10
C PHE A 443 -3.39 27.12 9.80
N THR A 444 -2.62 26.04 9.91
CA THR A 444 -3.02 24.83 10.64
C THR A 444 -2.63 24.89 12.13
N GLY A 445 -1.77 25.83 12.52
CA GLY A 445 -1.20 25.91 13.86
C GLY A 445 -0.18 24.81 14.16
N GLN A 446 0.33 24.12 13.14
CA GLN A 446 1.29 23.02 13.31
C GLN A 446 2.66 23.56 13.78
N LEU A 447 3.21 22.94 14.82
CA LEU A 447 4.52 23.27 15.39
C LEU A 447 5.58 22.25 14.97
N TYR A 448 6.82 22.73 14.96
CA TYR A 448 8.04 21.93 14.90
C TYR A 448 9.04 22.41 15.97
N VAL A 449 10.05 21.58 16.23
CA VAL A 449 11.16 21.94 17.13
C VAL A 449 12.28 22.54 16.30
N ALA A 450 12.61 23.79 16.54
CA ALA A 450 13.82 24.42 16.03
C ALA A 450 14.94 24.30 17.06
N LEU A 451 16.01 23.57 16.70
CA LEU A 451 17.30 23.61 17.38
C LEU A 451 18.12 24.76 16.79
N ASP A 452 18.60 25.67 17.63
CA ASP A 452 19.46 26.76 17.18
C ASP A 452 20.37 27.26 18.32
N TYR A 453 21.31 28.14 17.97
CA TYR A 453 22.09 28.91 18.92
C TYR A 453 21.41 30.25 19.19
N PHE A 454 21.18 30.57 20.45
CA PHE A 454 20.52 31.81 20.89
C PHE A 454 21.53 32.72 21.59
N PRO A 455 22.36 33.50 20.85
CA PRO A 455 23.42 34.33 21.45
C PRO A 455 22.88 35.48 22.30
N GLU A 456 21.62 35.88 22.09
CA GLU A 456 20.96 36.96 22.81
C GLU A 456 20.52 36.56 24.23
N ILE A 457 20.43 35.25 24.51
CA ILE A 457 20.05 34.76 25.84
C ILE A 457 21.31 34.62 26.70
N ALA A 458 21.47 35.54 27.65
CA ALA A 458 22.61 35.56 28.56
C ALA A 458 22.77 34.22 29.33
N GLY A 459 24.02 33.75 29.38
CA GLY A 459 24.42 32.52 30.06
C GLY A 459 24.55 31.31 29.11
N LYS A 460 25.65 30.56 29.26
CA LYS A 460 25.76 29.23 28.63
C LYS A 460 24.63 28.35 29.17
N PRO A 461 23.92 27.56 28.34
CA PRO A 461 22.99 26.57 28.86
C PRO A 461 23.74 25.58 29.77
N PRO A 462 23.07 24.96 30.75
CA PRO A 462 23.69 23.90 31.54
C PRO A 462 24.20 22.82 30.61
N THR A 463 25.47 22.42 30.75
CA THR A 463 26.08 21.36 29.94
C THR A 463 25.24 20.09 30.04
N PRO A 464 24.67 19.58 28.93
CA PRO A 464 23.84 18.39 28.97
C PRO A 464 24.62 17.21 29.57
N ASP A 465 24.00 16.48 30.48
CA ASP A 465 24.57 15.23 31.01
C ASP A 465 24.42 14.14 29.95
N VAL A 466 25.37 14.11 29.02
CA VAL A 466 25.46 13.16 27.91
C VAL A 466 25.78 11.72 28.34
N SER A 467 25.82 11.44 29.65
CA SER A 467 25.84 10.08 30.21
C SER A 467 24.43 9.54 30.49
N LYS A 468 23.41 10.41 30.49
CA LYS A 468 22.00 10.04 30.69
C LYS A 468 21.25 10.11 29.37
N GLN A 469 20.68 8.98 28.96
CA GLN A 469 19.76 8.93 27.82
C GLN A 469 18.31 8.90 28.34
N PRO A 470 17.37 9.67 27.74
CA PRO A 470 17.58 10.67 26.69
C PRO A 470 18.32 11.92 27.18
N VAL A 471 19.11 12.55 26.30
CA VAL A 471 19.91 13.73 26.66
C VAL A 471 19.02 14.97 26.74
N LEU A 472 19.10 15.70 27.85
CA LEU A 472 18.27 16.88 28.09
C LEU A 472 18.79 18.10 27.31
N ILE A 473 17.97 18.60 26.38
CA ILE A 473 18.21 19.84 25.63
C ILE A 473 17.50 21.00 26.34
N ALA A 474 18.23 22.09 26.59
CA ALA A 474 17.66 23.30 27.16
C ALA A 474 16.64 23.95 26.21
N THR A 475 15.52 24.44 26.74
CA THR A 475 14.44 25.04 25.95
C THR A 475 14.42 26.57 26.04
N VAL A 476 13.76 27.20 25.07
CA VAL A 476 13.51 28.64 24.97
C VAL A 476 12.01 28.86 24.72
N PRO A 477 11.38 29.92 25.27
CA PRO A 477 10.00 30.30 24.93
C PRO A 477 9.76 30.40 23.42
N GLY A 478 8.54 30.09 22.97
CA GLY A 478 8.20 30.16 21.56
C GLY A 478 8.11 31.60 21.06
N SER A 479 8.41 31.83 19.78
CA SER A 479 8.37 33.19 19.19
C SER A 479 7.01 33.86 19.27
N PHE A 480 5.92 33.09 19.39
CA PHE A 480 4.58 33.63 19.60
C PHE A 480 4.32 34.10 21.04
N ASP A 481 5.01 33.53 22.04
CA ASP A 481 4.95 34.04 23.42
C ASP A 481 5.62 35.44 23.50
N GLU A 482 6.73 35.63 22.78
CA GLU A 482 7.42 36.91 22.66
C GLU A 482 6.54 37.97 21.96
N LEU A 483 5.85 37.60 20.88
CA LEU A 483 4.89 38.49 20.20
C LEU A 483 3.74 38.90 21.13
N GLN A 484 3.18 37.99 21.93
CA GLN A 484 2.16 38.35 22.93
C GLN A 484 2.70 39.34 23.99
N GLN A 485 3.93 39.14 24.47
CA GLN A 485 4.56 40.06 25.41
C GLN A 485 4.78 41.44 24.79
N GLN A 486 5.25 41.51 23.53
CA GLN A 486 5.42 42.78 22.81
C GLN A 486 4.08 43.49 22.56
N LEU A 487 3.01 42.75 22.22
CA LEU A 487 1.66 43.31 22.08
C LEU A 487 1.14 43.87 23.41
N ASN A 488 1.35 43.17 24.53
CA ASN A 488 0.98 43.69 25.86
C ASN A 488 1.71 45.00 26.18
N VAL A 489 3.00 45.13 25.85
CA VAL A 489 3.75 46.39 26.01
C VAL A 489 3.19 47.51 25.14
N ILE A 490 2.73 47.21 23.91
CA ILE A 490 2.08 48.20 23.04
C ILE A 490 0.72 48.62 23.61
N VAL A 491 -0.11 47.67 24.07
CA VAL A 491 -1.41 47.94 24.71
C VAL A 491 -1.23 48.76 26.00
N GLU A 492 -0.22 48.46 26.80
CA GLU A 492 0.11 49.20 28.02
C GLU A 492 0.60 50.63 27.70
N LYS A 493 1.47 50.79 26.70
CA LYS A 493 1.86 52.13 26.21
C LYS A 493 0.69 52.91 25.61
N LEU A 494 -0.24 52.24 24.92
CA LEU A 494 -1.46 52.85 24.37
C LEU A 494 -2.40 53.32 25.49
N LYS A 495 -2.60 52.48 26.51
CA LYS A 495 -3.37 52.82 27.72
C LYS A 495 -2.76 54.00 28.49
N ASN A 496 -1.43 54.10 28.50
CA ASN A 496 -0.68 55.18 29.15
C ASN A 496 -0.50 56.43 28.27
N LEU A 497 -1.13 56.53 27.09
CA LEU A 497 -1.19 57.78 26.35
C LEU A 497 -2.08 58.80 27.09
N PRO A 498 -1.61 60.02 27.37
CA PRO A 498 -2.38 61.03 28.09
C PRO A 498 -3.37 61.73 27.15
N ILE A 499 -4.40 60.99 26.70
CA ILE A 499 -5.50 61.52 25.87
C ILE A 499 -6.18 62.71 26.56
N ASP A 500 -6.27 62.69 27.90
CA ASP A 500 -6.83 63.79 28.69
C ASP A 500 -6.04 65.10 28.54
N SER A 501 -4.70 65.06 28.47
CA SER A 501 -3.89 66.27 28.24
C SER A 501 -4.02 66.82 26.83
N ILE A 502 -4.32 65.95 25.85
CA ILE A 502 -4.62 66.36 24.47
C ILE A 502 -5.98 67.07 24.46
N GLY A 503 -6.97 66.54 25.18
CA GLY A 503 -8.27 67.19 25.37
C GLY A 503 -8.16 68.58 26.02
N HIS A 504 -7.45 68.69 27.14
CA HIS A 504 -7.26 69.96 27.85
C HIS A 504 -6.51 71.01 27.02
N SER A 505 -5.44 70.63 26.31
CA SER A 505 -4.70 71.58 25.46
C SER A 505 -5.49 72.05 24.23
N LEU A 506 -6.40 71.22 23.69
CA LEU A 506 -7.40 71.63 22.70
C LEU A 506 -8.42 72.61 23.30
N ASP A 507 -8.95 72.34 24.50
CA ASP A 507 -9.88 73.23 25.20
C ASP A 507 -9.25 74.60 25.53
N ASP A 508 -8.00 74.63 26.01
CA ASP A 508 -7.26 75.88 26.26
C ASP A 508 -7.02 76.68 24.98
N THR A 509 -6.76 75.98 23.87
CA THR A 509 -6.59 76.60 22.55
C THR A 509 -7.92 77.19 22.04
N LEU A 510 -9.02 76.44 22.16
CA LEU A 510 -10.36 76.89 21.79
C LEU A 510 -10.84 78.04 22.68
N GLN A 511 -10.56 78.00 23.98
CA GLN A 511 -10.80 79.12 24.89
C GLN A 511 -10.00 80.35 24.48
N SER A 512 -8.72 80.20 24.13
CA SER A 512 -7.85 81.29 23.69
C SER A 512 -8.35 81.93 22.39
N ILE A 513 -8.82 81.11 21.43
CA ILE A 513 -9.48 81.57 20.20
C ILE A 513 -10.79 82.30 20.52
N SER A 514 -11.63 81.78 21.43
CA SER A 514 -12.87 82.45 21.82
C SER A 514 -12.65 83.77 22.59
N LYS A 515 -11.58 83.85 23.37
CA LYS A 515 -11.13 85.09 24.04
C LYS A 515 -10.68 86.11 23.01
N LEU A 516 -9.86 85.72 22.03
CA LEU A 516 -9.45 86.56 20.89
C LEU A 516 -10.65 87.07 20.08
N ALA A 517 -11.61 86.20 19.75
CA ALA A 517 -12.82 86.59 19.04
C ALA A 517 -13.63 87.64 19.82
N ARG A 518 -13.79 87.45 21.14
CA ARG A 518 -14.50 88.40 22.02
C ARG A 518 -13.74 89.72 22.21
N THR A 519 -12.40 89.72 22.32
CA THR A 519 -11.64 90.98 22.42
C THR A 519 -11.60 91.73 21.09
N LEU A 520 -11.57 91.05 19.95
CA LEU A 520 -11.73 91.69 18.64
C LEU A 520 -13.09 92.38 18.51
N ASP A 521 -14.18 91.68 18.85
CA ASP A 521 -15.56 92.18 18.80
C ASP A 521 -15.78 93.40 19.73
N THR A 522 -15.27 93.33 20.97
CA THR A 522 -15.49 94.39 21.98
C THR A 522 -14.49 95.56 21.92
N THR A 523 -13.27 95.35 21.43
CA THR A 523 -12.19 96.36 21.55
C THR A 523 -11.92 97.12 20.25
N MET A 524 -12.23 96.57 19.08
CA MET A 524 -11.93 97.24 17.80
C MET A 524 -13.05 98.15 17.27
N VAL A 525 -14.31 97.96 17.69
CA VAL A 525 -15.43 98.80 17.23
C VAL A 525 -15.32 100.28 17.66
N PRO A 526 -14.91 100.63 18.90
CA PRO A 526 -14.76 102.04 19.29
C PRO A 526 -13.44 102.69 18.83
N ALA A 527 -12.40 101.90 18.54
CA ALA A 527 -11.05 102.40 18.25
C ALA A 527 -10.79 102.67 16.76
N LEU A 528 -11.55 102.04 15.86
CA LEU A 528 -11.43 102.26 14.42
C LEU A 528 -11.98 103.62 13.96
N THR A 529 -12.93 104.21 14.69
CA THR A 529 -13.54 105.51 14.34
C THR A 529 -12.66 106.72 14.65
N THR A 530 -11.74 106.63 15.61
CA THR A 530 -10.82 107.72 15.98
C THR A 530 -9.51 107.69 15.17
N THR A 531 -9.08 106.51 14.72
CA THR A 531 -7.77 106.33 14.08
C THR A 531 -7.71 106.86 12.63
N VAL A 532 -8.85 106.98 11.93
CA VAL A 532 -8.92 107.45 10.52
C VAL A 532 -8.68 108.97 10.38
N ARG A 533 -8.76 109.77 11.46
CA ARG A 533 -8.51 111.23 11.42
C ARG A 533 -7.13 111.68 11.90
N GLN A 534 -6.30 110.76 12.42
CA GLN A 534 -4.97 111.10 12.96
C GLN A 534 -3.80 110.49 12.15
N ALA A 535 -4.08 109.95 10.96
CA ALA A 535 -3.08 109.45 10.00
C ALA A 535 -2.28 110.55 9.26
N GLY A 536 -2.23 111.78 9.79
CA GLY A 536 -1.70 112.95 9.08
C GLY A 536 -0.23 113.29 9.36
N ARG A 537 0.34 112.92 10.52
CA ARG A 537 1.69 113.34 10.95
C ARG A 537 2.40 112.32 11.85
N SER A 538 3.00 111.29 11.25
CA SER A 538 4.09 110.50 11.85
C SER A 538 4.91 109.79 10.75
N LEU A 539 5.42 110.58 9.80
CA LEU A 539 6.36 110.13 8.78
C LEU A 539 7.78 110.48 9.24
N ASP A 540 8.38 109.59 10.04
CA ASP A 540 9.84 109.59 10.28
C ASP A 540 10.39 108.23 10.76
N GLY A 541 9.54 107.36 11.34
CA GLY A 541 9.99 106.08 11.92
C GLY A 541 10.05 104.86 10.99
N VAL A 542 9.66 104.96 9.70
CA VAL A 542 9.38 103.78 8.85
C VAL A 542 10.58 103.33 7.99
N ASN A 543 11.53 104.22 7.70
CA ASN A 543 12.61 103.95 6.72
C ASN A 543 13.76 103.05 7.22
N LYS A 544 13.69 102.49 8.44
CA LYS A 544 14.70 101.55 8.98
C LYS A 544 14.20 100.13 9.28
N THR A 545 12.88 99.90 9.21
CA THR A 545 12.28 98.56 9.48
C THR A 545 11.90 97.83 8.18
N MET A 546 12.07 98.48 7.02
CA MET A 546 11.58 98.01 5.72
C MET A 546 12.62 97.24 4.89
N GLY A 547 13.73 96.81 5.51
CA GLY A 547 14.79 96.00 4.87
C GLY A 547 14.77 94.51 5.21
N THR A 548 14.17 94.10 6.33
CA THR A 548 14.29 92.73 6.88
C THR A 548 12.99 91.93 6.96
N VAL A 549 11.84 92.54 6.66
CA VAL A 549 10.51 91.88 6.77
C VAL A 549 9.91 91.51 5.41
N ARG A 550 10.53 91.92 4.29
CA ARG A 550 10.01 91.66 2.93
C ARG A 550 10.33 90.27 2.36
N GLY A 551 11.04 89.42 3.11
CA GLY A 551 11.37 88.04 2.72
C GLY A 551 10.53 86.95 3.39
N VAL A 552 9.64 87.28 4.33
CA VAL A 552 8.93 86.29 5.17
C VAL A 552 7.40 86.48 5.17
N VAL A 553 6.90 87.67 4.83
CA VAL A 553 5.46 87.94 4.69
C VAL A 553 5.17 88.64 3.36
N GLY A 554 4.89 87.81 2.36
CA GLY A 554 4.23 88.16 1.09
C GLY A 554 3.37 86.96 0.68
N ASP A 555 2.32 87.20 -0.12
CA ASP A 555 1.18 86.27 -0.30
C ASP A 555 1.47 84.91 -0.99
N GLU A 556 2.74 84.59 -1.26
CA GLU A 556 3.20 83.31 -1.81
C GLU A 556 4.28 82.63 -0.93
N SER A 557 4.18 82.72 0.40
CA SER A 557 5.08 81.98 1.29
C SER A 557 5.01 80.46 1.01
N PRO A 558 6.14 79.79 0.69
CA PRO A 558 6.17 78.34 0.42
C PRO A 558 5.61 77.51 1.58
N VAL A 559 5.68 78.04 2.80
CA VAL A 559 5.17 77.41 4.02
C VAL A 559 3.64 77.31 4.00
N MET A 560 2.91 78.32 3.48
CA MET A 560 1.45 78.25 3.35
C MET A 560 1.00 77.33 2.20
N LEU A 561 1.77 77.26 1.12
CA LEU A 561 1.55 76.29 0.04
C LEU A 561 1.79 74.85 0.53
N GLN A 562 2.85 74.62 1.30
CA GLN A 562 3.13 73.32 1.93
C GLN A 562 2.11 72.95 3.01
N LEU A 563 1.65 73.89 3.84
CA LEU A 563 0.65 73.62 4.88
C LEU A 563 -0.71 73.27 4.27
N ASN A 564 -1.18 74.00 3.25
CA ASN A 564 -2.40 73.66 2.52
C ASN A 564 -2.27 72.33 1.77
N GLY A 565 -1.10 72.04 1.20
CA GLY A 565 -0.78 70.73 0.63
C GLY A 565 -0.91 69.61 1.67
N MET A 566 -0.25 69.76 2.82
CA MET A 566 -0.26 68.78 3.92
C MET A 566 -1.67 68.55 4.48
N ILE A 567 -2.47 69.60 4.69
CA ILE A 567 -3.87 69.47 5.13
C ILE A 567 -4.71 68.71 4.10
N LYS A 568 -4.49 68.95 2.79
CA LYS A 568 -5.22 68.29 1.71
C LYS A 568 -4.84 66.81 1.57
N GLU A 569 -3.56 66.47 1.71
CA GLU A 569 -3.05 65.10 1.72
C GLU A 569 -3.49 64.34 2.99
N MET A 570 -3.47 65.00 4.15
CA MET A 570 -3.98 64.44 5.40
C MET A 570 -5.51 64.19 5.34
N SER A 571 -6.27 65.06 4.68
CA SER A 571 -7.70 64.85 4.41
C SER A 571 -7.94 63.67 3.46
N ARG A 572 -7.11 63.50 2.43
CA ARG A 572 -7.13 62.33 1.53
C ARG A 572 -6.81 61.04 2.28
N ALA A 573 -5.78 61.04 3.14
CA ALA A 573 -5.42 59.91 3.98
C ALA A 573 -6.52 59.54 4.99
N ALA A 574 -7.13 60.53 5.63
CA ALA A 574 -8.29 60.30 6.52
C ALA A 574 -9.49 59.70 5.76
N LYS A 575 -9.73 60.15 4.51
CA LYS A 575 -10.75 59.55 3.63
C LYS A 575 -10.41 58.12 3.20
N SER A 576 -9.16 57.81 2.87
CA SER A 576 -8.77 56.45 2.48
C SER A 576 -8.86 55.49 3.66
N ILE A 577 -8.40 55.89 4.85
CA ILE A 577 -8.56 55.12 6.09
C ILE A 577 -10.04 54.87 6.40
N ARG A 578 -10.89 55.90 6.27
CA ARG A 578 -12.34 55.74 6.46
C ARG A 578 -12.94 54.76 5.44
N SER A 579 -12.62 54.91 4.16
CA SER A 579 -13.10 53.99 3.12
C SER A 579 -12.64 52.54 3.31
N LEU A 580 -11.45 52.33 3.90
CA LEU A 580 -10.96 51.01 4.29
C LEU A 580 -11.74 50.47 5.50
N GLY A 581 -12.04 51.31 6.50
CA GLY A 581 -12.89 50.95 7.63
C GLY A 581 -14.31 50.58 7.19
N ASP A 582 -14.94 51.42 6.38
CA ASP A 582 -16.28 51.19 5.81
C ASP A 582 -16.30 49.90 4.97
N TYR A 583 -15.25 49.64 4.17
CA TYR A 583 -15.10 48.41 3.38
C TYR A 583 -14.90 47.16 4.25
N LEU A 584 -14.05 47.22 5.28
CA LEU A 584 -13.83 46.10 6.21
C LEU A 584 -15.05 45.82 7.09
N GLN A 585 -15.86 46.84 7.40
CA GLN A 585 -17.11 46.69 8.12
C GLN A 585 -18.22 46.08 7.25
N ALA A 586 -18.25 46.41 5.95
CA ALA A 586 -19.19 45.83 5.00
C ALA A 586 -18.80 44.41 4.55
N GLU A 587 -17.50 44.13 4.36
CA GLU A 587 -17.00 42.89 3.78
C GLU A 587 -15.84 42.28 4.62
N PRO A 588 -16.09 41.90 5.89
CA PRO A 588 -15.04 41.45 6.83
C PRO A 588 -14.31 40.17 6.38
N SER A 589 -14.90 39.37 5.49
CA SER A 589 -14.25 38.20 4.89
C SER A 589 -13.09 38.53 3.94
N SER A 590 -12.96 39.79 3.50
CA SER A 590 -11.87 40.24 2.61
C SER A 590 -10.48 40.12 3.26
N LEU A 591 -10.39 40.14 4.59
CA LEU A 591 -9.16 39.88 5.36
C LEU A 591 -8.60 38.45 5.18
N ILE A 592 -9.46 37.48 4.87
CA ILE A 592 -9.08 36.05 4.79
C ILE A 592 -9.09 35.56 3.33
N ARG A 593 -10.01 36.07 2.50
CA ARG A 593 -10.19 35.62 1.11
C ARG A 593 -9.57 36.55 0.06
N GLY A 594 -9.04 37.70 0.49
CA GLY A 594 -8.64 38.78 -0.42
C GLY A 594 -9.86 39.57 -0.92
N ARG A 595 -9.58 40.66 -1.67
CA ARG A 595 -10.61 41.54 -2.23
C ARG A 595 -11.37 40.83 -3.35
N SER A 596 -12.71 40.87 -3.30
CA SER A 596 -13.59 40.42 -4.38
C SER A 596 -13.21 41.10 -5.71
N LYS A 597 -13.21 40.37 -6.84
CA LYS A 597 -13.00 40.99 -8.16
C LYS A 597 -14.18 41.91 -8.49
N ASP A 598 -13.89 43.13 -8.94
CA ASP A 598 -14.91 44.09 -9.39
C ASP A 598 -15.68 43.52 -10.60
N ASN A 599 -16.90 43.07 -10.37
CA ASN A 599 -17.85 42.72 -11.44
C ASN A 599 -18.42 44.02 -12.05
N ILE A 600 -17.65 44.66 -12.93
CA ILE A 600 -18.18 45.69 -13.81
C ILE A 600 -19.14 45.01 -14.79
N PRO A 601 -20.45 45.36 -14.82
CA PRO A 601 -21.38 44.76 -15.76
C PRO A 601 -21.06 45.23 -17.18
N PHE A 602 -20.43 44.36 -17.97
CA PHE A 602 -20.33 44.54 -19.42
C PHE A 602 -21.75 44.57 -19.99
N LYS A 603 -22.14 45.74 -20.48
CA LYS A 603 -23.39 45.92 -21.21
C LYS A 603 -23.11 45.60 -22.67
N GLU A 604 -23.44 44.38 -23.09
CA GLU A 604 -23.40 44.00 -24.51
C GLU A 604 -24.31 44.95 -25.31
N SER A 605 -23.73 45.61 -26.30
CA SER A 605 -24.45 46.33 -27.34
C SER A 605 -24.66 45.40 -28.53
N GLN A 606 -25.91 45.27 -28.98
CA GLN A 606 -26.23 44.89 -30.36
C GLN A 606 -25.75 45.96 -31.34
#